data_AF-A0A968UMA5-F1
#
_entry.id   AF-A0A968UMA5-F1
#
_cell.length_a   1.000
_cell.length_b   1.000
_cell.length_c   1.000
_cell.angle_alpha   90.00
_cell.angle_beta   90.00
_cell.angle_gamma   90.00
#
_symmetry.space_group_name_H-M   'P 1'
#
loop_
_entity.id
_entity.type
_entity.pdbx_description
1 polymer ?
#
loop_
_entity_poly.entity_id
_entity_poly.type
_entity_poly.pdbx_seq_one_letter_code
_entity_poly.pdbx_strand_id
1 'polypeptide(L)'
;MFGSEDRGLENEDIRLCSMLINIPTAEFSSLNLAQAVMVVCYELFKASLPEKKAFVPRLASRHELDGMYEQLKEVLVKISYVNPENPEYWLNNIRHFSPGSASCQRNKHH
;
A
#
# COMPACT_ATOMS: atom_id res chain seq x y z
N MET A 1 3.16 -22.17 -23.64
CA MET A 1 2.20 -22.77 -24.58
C MET A 1 0.82 -22.68 -23.92
N PHE A 2 -0.24 -22.34 -24.66
CA PHE A 2 -1.61 -22.34 -24.14
C PHE A 2 -2.42 -23.40 -24.90
N GLY A 3 -3.22 -24.17 -24.17
CA GLY A 3 -4.08 -25.20 -24.73
C GLY A 3 -5.37 -24.64 -25.32
N SER A 4 -6.13 -25.49 -26.00
CA SER A 4 -7.45 -25.12 -26.53
C SER A 4 -8.48 -24.98 -25.40
N GLU A 5 -9.44 -24.06 -25.52
CA GLU A 5 -10.43 -23.77 -24.46
C GLU A 5 -11.26 -25.01 -24.06
N ASP A 6 -11.60 -25.86 -25.03
CA ASP A 6 -12.42 -27.06 -24.81
C ASP A 6 -11.64 -28.27 -24.27
N ARG A 7 -10.34 -28.38 -24.61
CA ARG A 7 -9.54 -29.62 -24.39
C ARG A 7 -8.27 -29.41 -23.56
N GLY A 8 -7.86 -28.17 -23.31
CA GLY A 8 -6.60 -27.85 -22.66
C GLY A 8 -5.38 -28.23 -23.51
N LEU A 9 -4.27 -28.53 -22.83
CA LEU A 9 -3.04 -29.07 -23.43
C LEU A 9 -3.09 -30.60 -23.40
N GLU A 10 -2.67 -31.25 -24.48
CA GLU A 10 -2.57 -32.70 -24.53
C GLU A 10 -1.41 -33.19 -23.66
N ASN A 11 -1.46 -34.45 -23.20
CA ASN A 11 -0.44 -35.00 -22.30
C ASN A 11 0.95 -35.01 -22.97
N GLU A 12 0.99 -35.19 -24.28
CA GLU A 12 2.18 -35.10 -25.12
C GLU A 12 2.79 -33.70 -25.10
N ASP A 13 1.96 -32.66 -25.15
CA ASP A 13 2.40 -31.25 -25.09
C ASP A 13 2.92 -30.88 -23.71
N ILE A 14 2.27 -31.40 -22.66
CA ILE A 14 2.69 -31.18 -21.26
C ILE A 14 4.08 -31.76 -21.02
N ARG A 15 4.41 -32.93 -21.60
CA ARG A 15 5.73 -33.56 -21.46
C ARG A 15 6.88 -32.74 -22.06
N LEU A 16 6.58 -31.87 -23.01
CA LEU A 16 7.55 -30.97 -23.64
C LEU A 16 7.69 -29.64 -22.87
N CYS A 17 6.81 -29.35 -21.92
CA CYS A 17 6.84 -28.13 -21.13
C CYS A 17 7.80 -28.27 -19.94
N SER A 18 8.68 -27.29 -19.75
CA SER A 18 9.59 -27.22 -18.60
C SER A 18 8.92 -26.72 -17.32
N MET A 19 7.81 -26.00 -17.44
CA MET A 19 7.10 -25.36 -16.34
C MET A 19 5.60 -25.37 -16.64
N LEU A 20 4.80 -25.66 -15.61
CA LEU A 20 3.34 -25.64 -15.69
C LEU A 20 2.83 -24.48 -14.84
N ILE A 21 2.03 -23.59 -15.45
CA ILE A 21 1.48 -22.40 -14.80
C ILE A 21 0.01 -22.66 -14.53
N ASN A 22 -0.38 -22.61 -13.25
CA ASN A 22 -1.77 -22.71 -12.84
C ASN A 22 -2.28 -21.33 -12.41
N ILE A 23 -3.36 -20.84 -13.04
CA ILE A 23 -4.00 -19.58 -12.65
C ILE A 23 -5.07 -19.92 -11.61
N PRO A 24 -4.97 -19.40 -10.37
CA PRO A 24 -5.97 -19.68 -9.35
C PRO A 24 -7.32 -19.08 -9.75
N THR A 25 -8.32 -19.94 -9.91
CA THR A 25 -9.71 -19.58 -10.25
C THR A 25 -10.64 -19.99 -9.11
N ALA A 26 -11.85 -19.42 -9.05
CA ALA A 26 -12.87 -19.88 -8.10
C ALA A 26 -13.40 -21.26 -8.53
N GLU A 27 -14.00 -22.02 -7.60
CA GLU A 27 -14.38 -23.44 -7.78
C GLU A 27 -15.19 -23.76 -9.06
N PHE A 28 -15.84 -22.77 -9.68
CA PHE A 28 -16.67 -22.96 -10.88
C PHE A 28 -16.43 -21.93 -11.99
N SER A 29 -15.34 -21.14 -11.93
CA SER A 29 -15.04 -20.18 -13.00
C SER A 29 -14.13 -20.79 -14.05
N SER A 30 -14.71 -21.20 -15.18
CA SER A 30 -13.96 -21.47 -16.41
C SER A 30 -13.38 -20.16 -16.93
N LEU A 31 -12.06 -20.05 -16.92
CA LEU A 31 -11.36 -18.89 -17.46
C LEU A 31 -11.24 -19.07 -18.98
N ASN A 32 -11.70 -18.09 -19.75
CA ASN A 32 -11.53 -18.13 -21.20
C ASN A 32 -10.04 -18.05 -21.56
N LEU A 33 -9.65 -18.66 -22.69
CA LEU A 33 -8.27 -18.67 -23.18
C LEU A 33 -7.66 -17.26 -23.28
N ALA A 34 -8.41 -16.29 -23.81
CA ALA A 34 -7.96 -14.91 -23.95
C ALA A 34 -7.71 -14.25 -22.57
N GLN A 35 -8.51 -14.60 -21.56
CA GLN A 35 -8.32 -14.11 -20.20
C GLN A 35 -7.07 -14.72 -19.56
N ALA A 36 -6.82 -16.02 -19.77
CA ALA A 36 -5.61 -16.68 -19.31
C ALA A 36 -4.34 -16.04 -19.92
N VAL A 37 -4.36 -15.79 -21.24
CA VAL A 37 -3.27 -15.10 -21.94
C VAL A 37 -3.07 -13.69 -21.39
N MET A 38 -4.15 -12.94 -21.18
CA MET A 38 -4.08 -11.57 -20.63
C MET A 38 -3.42 -11.55 -19.26
N VAL A 39 -3.79 -12.44 -18.34
CA VAL A 39 -3.22 -12.53 -16.98
C VAL A 39 -1.72 -12.81 -17.05
N VAL A 40 -1.30 -13.77 -17.89
CA VAL A 40 0.12 -14.11 -18.05
C VAL A 40 0.90 -12.93 -18.64
N CYS A 41 0.38 -12.28 -19.69
CA CYS A 41 1.02 -11.09 -20.26
C CYS A 41 1.13 -9.94 -19.25
N TYR A 42 0.11 -9.75 -18.41
CA TYR A 42 0.11 -8.73 -17.38
C TYR A 42 1.15 -8.99 -16.29
N GLU A 43 1.28 -10.23 -15.82
CA GLU A 43 2.32 -10.58 -14.84
C GLU A 43 3.73 -10.49 -15.43
N LEU A 44 3.93 -10.86 -16.69
CA LEU A 44 5.20 -10.64 -17.39
C LEU A 44 5.53 -9.14 -17.52
N PHE A 45 4.53 -8.32 -17.87
CA PHE A 45 4.69 -6.88 -17.93
C PHE A 45 5.06 -6.31 -16.55
N LYS A 46 4.36 -6.71 -15.49
CA LYS A 46 4.70 -6.31 -14.11
C LYS A 46 6.11 -6.73 -13.70
N ALA A 47 6.53 -7.94 -14.05
CA ALA A 47 7.88 -8.44 -13.78
C ALA A 47 8.95 -7.68 -14.59
N SER A 48 8.60 -7.14 -15.75
CA SER A 48 9.49 -6.31 -16.58
C SER A 48 9.63 -4.88 -16.07
N LEU A 49 8.70 -4.41 -15.22
CA LEU A 49 8.81 -3.09 -14.63
C LEU A 49 9.97 -3.07 -13.63
N PRO A 50 10.76 -1.98 -13.60
CA PRO A 50 11.77 -1.81 -12.57
C PRO A 50 11.08 -1.86 -11.20
N GLU A 51 11.72 -2.51 -10.23
CA GLU A 51 11.22 -2.60 -8.87
C GLU A 51 10.86 -1.19 -8.40
N LYS A 52 9.56 -0.91 -8.29
CA LYS A 52 9.09 0.33 -7.69
C LYS A 52 9.49 0.22 -6.24
N LYS A 53 10.60 0.84 -5.84
CA LYS A 53 10.92 1.04 -4.44
C LYS A 53 9.64 1.57 -3.81
N ALA A 54 9.03 0.77 -2.94
CA ALA A 54 7.88 1.21 -2.20
C ALA A 54 8.27 2.55 -1.59
N PHE A 55 7.57 3.61 -1.96
CA PHE A 55 7.74 4.88 -1.29
C PHE A 55 7.19 4.66 0.11
N VAL A 56 8.07 4.28 1.01
CA VAL A 56 7.79 4.23 2.44
C VAL A 56 8.06 5.65 2.91
N PRO A 57 7.03 6.50 3.08
CA PRO A 57 7.26 7.82 3.63
C PRO A 57 7.92 7.62 5.00
N ARG A 58 9.02 8.35 5.24
CA ARG A 58 9.64 8.37 6.55
C ARG A 58 8.60 8.88 7.55
N LEU A 59 8.30 8.09 8.57
CA LEU A 59 7.53 8.56 9.71
C LEU A 59 8.25 9.78 10.28
N ALA A 60 7.56 10.92 10.34
CA ALA A 60 8.14 12.15 10.86
C ALA A 60 8.61 11.92 12.30
N SER A 61 9.81 12.39 12.61
CA SER A 61 10.32 12.36 13.97
C SER A 61 9.46 13.28 14.86
N ARG A 62 9.47 13.02 16.17
CA ARG A 62 8.74 13.84 17.14
C ARG A 62 9.13 15.32 17.06
N HIS A 63 10.41 15.58 16.80
CA HIS A 63 10.94 16.94 16.64
C HIS A 63 10.41 17.65 15.39
N GLU A 64 10.26 16.94 14.27
CA GLU A 64 9.66 17.48 13.04
C GLU A 64 8.17 17.78 13.22
N LEU A 65 7.46 16.92 13.95
CA LEU A 65 6.06 17.15 14.31
C LEU A 65 5.91 18.36 15.23
N ASP A 66 6.77 18.49 16.24
CA ASP A 66 6.76 19.63 17.17
C ASP A 66 7.03 20.95 16.43
N GLY A 67 8.00 20.98 15.51
CA GLY A 67 8.26 22.15 14.66
C GLY A 67 7.08 22.51 13.74
N MET A 68 6.44 21.51 13.13
CA MET A 68 5.22 21.71 12.34
C MET A 68 4.08 22.29 13.20
N TYR A 69 3.89 21.80 14.42
CA TYR A 69 2.86 22.31 15.33
C TYR A 69 3.11 23.77 15.72
N GLU A 70 4.36 24.18 15.91
CA GLU A 70 4.69 25.58 16.20
C GLU A 70 4.39 26.49 15.00
N GLN A 71 4.77 26.08 13.79
CA GLN A 71 4.42 26.85 12.58
C GLN A 71 2.90 26.93 12.37
N LEU A 72 2.19 25.83 12.65
CA LEU A 72 0.73 25.80 12.57
C LEU A 72 0.09 26.75 13.59
N LYS A 73 0.61 26.78 14.83
CA LYS A 73 0.18 27.71 15.88
C LYS A 73 0.32 29.16 15.42
N GLU A 74 1.47 29.54 14.88
CA GLU A 74 1.69 30.91 14.40
C GLU A 74 0.72 31.30 13.29
N VAL A 75 0.47 30.41 12.32
CA VAL A 75 -0.45 30.68 11.22
C VAL A 75 -1.89 30.79 11.73
N LEU A 76 -2.31 29.87 12.60
CA LEU A 76 -3.67 29.84 13.16
C LEU A 76 -4.00 31.06 14.03
N VAL A 77 -3.01 31.58 14.77
CA VAL A 77 -3.13 32.84 15.51
C VAL A 77 -3.21 34.03 14.55
N LYS A 78 -2.41 34.04 13.47
CA LYS A 78 -2.42 35.13 12.47
C LYS A 78 -3.74 35.24 11.71
N ILE A 79 -4.45 34.13 11.47
CA ILE A 79 -5.76 34.13 10.80
C ILE A 79 -6.94 34.32 11.78
N SER A 80 -6.68 34.59 13.06
CA SER A 80 -7.69 34.74 14.13
C SER A 80 -8.65 33.54 14.28
N TYR A 81 -8.24 32.35 13.85
CA TYR A 81 -9.06 31.13 13.96
C TYR A 81 -9.05 30.57 15.40
N VAL A 82 -8.00 30.85 16.17
CA VAL A 82 -7.82 30.40 17.56
C VAL A 82 -7.84 31.60 18.49
N ASN A 83 -8.56 31.49 19.62
CA ASN A 83 -8.56 32.52 20.65
C ASN A 83 -7.13 32.67 21.23
N PRO A 84 -6.49 33.86 21.14
CA PRO A 84 -5.12 34.07 21.61
C PRO A 84 -4.93 33.81 23.11
N GLU A 85 -6.00 33.75 23.90
CA GLU A 85 -5.92 33.45 25.33
C GLU A 85 -5.81 31.95 25.65
N ASN A 86 -6.06 31.05 24.70
CA ASN A 86 -5.93 29.60 24.94
C ASN A 86 -5.47 28.78 23.70
N PRO A 87 -4.27 29.08 23.15
CA PRO A 87 -3.75 28.39 21.98
C PRO A 87 -3.36 26.92 22.26
N GLU A 88 -2.98 26.60 23.50
CA GLU A 88 -2.55 25.24 23.91
C GLU A 88 -3.70 24.23 23.91
N TYR A 89 -4.92 24.65 24.22
CA TYR A 89 -6.10 23.77 24.18
C TYR A 89 -6.40 23.25 22.77
N TRP A 90 -6.24 24.10 21.75
CA TRP A 90 -6.47 23.71 20.36
C TRP A 90 -5.39 22.78 19.83
N LEU A 91 -4.11 23.04 20.16
CA LEU A 91 -2.99 22.19 19.78
C LEU A 91 -3.10 20.78 20.39
N ASN A 92 -3.58 20.68 21.63
CA ASN A 92 -3.84 19.40 22.27
C ASN A 92 -4.92 18.60 21.52
N ASN A 93 -5.99 19.22 21.03
CA ASN A 93 -7.02 18.53 20.25
C ASN A 93 -6.47 18.00 18.91
N ILE A 94 -5.61 18.78 18.23
CA ILE A 94 -4.98 18.37 16.96
C ILE A 94 -4.01 17.20 17.19
N ARG A 95 -3.26 17.20 18.31
CA ARG A 95 -2.37 16.10 18.68
C ARG A 95 -3.10 14.79 18.97
N HIS A 96 -4.31 14.86 19.54
CA HIS A 96 -5.16 13.69 19.79
C HIS A 96 -5.84 13.16 18.52
N PHE A 97 -6.13 14.03 17.54
CA PHE A 97 -6.78 13.65 16.29
C PHE A 97 -5.84 12.91 15.32
N SER A 98 -4.52 13.14 15.39
CA SER A 98 -3.55 12.44 14.54
C SER A 98 -3.40 10.97 15.00
N PRO A 99 -3.86 9.96 14.24
CA PRO A 99 -3.88 8.57 14.70
C PRO A 99 -2.49 7.93 14.79
N GLY A 100 -1.43 8.65 14.41
CA GLY A 100 -0.09 8.10 14.18
C GLY A 100 0.88 8.14 15.37
N SER A 101 0.52 8.70 16.52
CA SER A 101 1.47 8.92 17.63
C SER A 101 1.34 7.93 18.80
N ALA A 102 0.36 7.04 18.79
CA ALA A 102 -0.04 6.26 19.98
C ALA A 102 0.71 4.92 20.21
N SER A 103 1.79 4.59 19.51
CA SER A 103 2.43 3.25 19.65
C SER A 103 3.92 3.19 20.00
N CYS A 104 4.60 4.30 20.31
CA CYS A 104 6.06 4.27 20.56
C CYS A 104 6.54 4.59 22.00
N GLN A 105 5.70 4.38 23.02
CA GLN A 105 6.16 4.39 24.41
C GLN A 105 5.56 3.22 25.20
N ARG A 106 5.97 2.00 24.85
CA ARG A 106 5.88 0.84 25.76
C ARG A 106 7.00 -0.15 25.43
N ASN A 107 8.21 0.18 25.88
CA ASN A 107 9.19 -0.77 26.42
C ASN A 107 10.51 -0.06 26.76
N LYS A 108 10.56 0.50 27.97
CA LYS A 108 11.75 0.48 28.83
C LYS A 108 11.26 0.24 30.26
N HIS A 109 11.94 -0.65 30.97
CA HIS A 109 11.66 -1.19 32.31
C HIS A 109 10.57 -2.28 32.29
N HIS A 110 10.83 -3.55 32.62
CA HIS A 110 11.73 -4.16 33.61
C HIS A 110 12.35 -5.45 33.06
#